data_AF-A0AAN9AE32-F1
#
_entry.id   AF-A0AAN9AE32-F1
#
_cell.length_a   1.000
_cell.length_b   1.000
_cell.length_c   1.000
_cell.angle_alpha   90.00
_cell.angle_beta   90.00
_cell.angle_gamma   90.00
#
_symmetry.space_group_name_H-M   'P 1'
#
loop_
_entity.id
_entity.type
_entity.pdbx_description
1 polymer ?
#
loop_
_entity_poly.entity_id
_entity_poly.type
_entity_poly.pdbx_seq_one_letter_code
_entity_poly.pdbx_strand_id
1 'polypeptide(L)'
;VWNPMLYGLVPVVYGGSKYDDYLPPNSYLDATKMSPKELAHKMKSIAASEEEYSKYHLWRKFWRVLVPGPMCDICERLHNDVKESSIANLWNWWTNVNNCTRKYPKRMNSFSFATSLIQNLGKGFELFNSFFDGSKNKDHMLKKG
;
A
#
# COMPACT_ATOMS: atom_id res chain seq x y z
N VAL A 1 3.93 -0.49 -1.50
CA VAL A 1 4.35 -1.65 -0.65
C VAL A 1 5.58 -2.39 -1.18
N TRP A 2 5.73 -2.54 -2.50
CA TRP A 2 6.80 -3.34 -3.12
C TRP A 2 8.23 -2.81 -2.94
N ASN A 3 8.43 -1.48 -3.06
CA ASN A 3 9.76 -0.88 -2.93
C ASN A 3 10.46 -1.22 -1.59
N PRO A 4 9.82 -1.05 -0.42
CA PRO A 4 10.42 -1.50 0.84
C PRO A 4 10.84 -2.98 0.83
N MET A 5 10.00 -3.86 0.26
CA MET A 5 10.30 -5.30 0.20
C MET A 5 11.52 -5.60 -0.67
N LEU A 6 11.77 -4.85 -1.75
CA LEU A 6 12.99 -4.99 -2.55
C LEU A 6 14.24 -4.67 -1.74
N TYR A 7 14.20 -3.57 -0.97
CA TYR A 7 15.34 -3.06 -0.20
C TYR A 7 15.55 -3.76 1.15
N GLY A 8 15.02 -4.97 1.34
CA GLY A 8 15.24 -5.68 2.59
C GLY A 8 14.38 -5.18 3.77
N LEU A 9 13.44 -4.26 3.56
CA LEU A 9 12.64 -3.67 4.65
C LEU A 9 11.33 -4.45 4.88
N VAL A 10 10.78 -4.31 6.09
CA VAL A 10 9.44 -4.77 6.46
C VAL A 10 8.45 -3.62 6.24
N PRO A 11 7.50 -3.72 5.29
CA PRO A 11 6.53 -2.67 5.05
C PRO A 11 5.54 -2.53 6.22
N VAL A 12 5.27 -1.30 6.63
CA VAL A 12 4.08 -0.94 7.40
C VAL A 12 3.05 -0.41 6.41
N VAL A 13 1.94 -1.11 6.23
CA VAL A 13 0.91 -0.76 5.26
C VAL A 13 -0.29 -0.14 5.97
N TYR A 14 -0.88 0.87 5.34
CA TYR A 14 -2.08 1.54 5.83
C TYR A 14 -2.97 1.85 4.64
N GLY A 15 -4.17 1.27 4.59
CA GLY A 15 -5.09 1.50 3.48
C GLY A 15 -6.21 0.47 3.41
N GLY A 16 -7.14 0.69 2.49
CA GLY A 16 -8.30 -0.17 2.26
C GLY A 16 -8.02 -1.31 1.29
N SER A 17 -6.90 -2.03 1.38
CA SER A 17 -6.64 -3.19 0.52
C SER A 17 -6.71 -4.51 1.31
N LYS A 18 -7.01 -5.62 0.65
CA LYS A 18 -6.91 -6.95 1.26
C LYS A 18 -5.51 -7.49 0.95
N TYR A 19 -4.55 -7.12 1.80
CA TYR A 19 -3.13 -7.38 1.56
C TYR A 19 -2.78 -8.88 1.46
N ASP A 20 -3.53 -9.74 2.15
CA ASP A 20 -3.38 -11.20 2.09
C ASP A 20 -3.61 -11.78 0.68
N ASP A 21 -4.30 -11.05 -0.22
CA ASP A 21 -4.58 -11.51 -1.58
C ASP A 21 -3.33 -11.47 -2.50
N TYR A 22 -2.28 -10.73 -2.13
CA TYR A 22 -1.12 -10.48 -3.00
C TYR A 22 0.22 -10.30 -2.28
N LEU A 23 0.25 -10.12 -0.96
CA LEU A 23 1.48 -10.14 -0.17
C LEU A 23 1.70 -11.53 0.43
N PRO A 24 2.96 -12.01 0.51
CA PRO A 24 3.25 -13.22 1.26
C PRO A 24 2.81 -13.10 2.73
N PRO A 25 2.39 -14.21 3.35
CA PRO A 25 2.03 -14.21 4.76
C PRO A 25 3.23 -13.76 5.62
N ASN A 26 2.93 -13.05 6.71
CA ASN A 26 3.93 -12.55 7.66
C ASN A 26 5.03 -11.67 7.02
N SER A 27 4.77 -10.98 5.91
CA SER A 27 5.77 -10.13 5.24
C SER A 27 5.64 -8.63 5.52
N TYR A 28 4.59 -8.21 6.22
CA TYR A 28 4.24 -6.81 6.46
C TYR A 28 3.50 -6.62 7.79
N LEU A 29 3.38 -5.36 8.23
CA LEU A 29 2.52 -4.95 9.34
C LEU A 29 1.33 -4.15 8.81
N ASP A 30 0.11 -4.60 9.09
CA ASP A 30 -1.11 -3.88 8.75
C ASP A 30 -1.49 -2.90 9.87
N ALA A 31 -1.24 -1.61 9.65
CA ALA A 31 -1.52 -0.56 10.60
C ALA A 31 -3.03 -0.32 10.81
N THR A 32 -3.90 -0.88 9.97
CA THR A 32 -5.37 -0.77 10.16
C THR A 32 -5.89 -1.72 11.24
N LYS A 33 -5.09 -2.70 11.68
CA LYS A 33 -5.45 -3.71 12.69
C LYS A 33 -5.11 -3.31 14.13
N MET A 34 -4.43 -2.18 14.35
CA MET A 34 -3.90 -1.76 15.64
C MET A 34 -4.08 -0.25 15.83
N SER A 35 -4.13 0.20 17.09
CA SER A 35 -3.96 1.63 17.38
C SER A 35 -2.52 2.08 17.08
N PRO A 36 -2.27 3.39 16.85
CA PRO A 36 -0.91 3.90 16.64
C PRO A 36 0.06 3.55 17.78
N LYS A 37 -0.44 3.51 19.03
CA LYS A 37 0.35 3.16 20.21
C LYS A 37 0.76 1.68 20.18
N GLU A 38 -0.19 0.78 19.92
CA GLU A 38 0.09 -0.66 19.80
C GLU A 38 1.04 -0.95 18.65
N LEU A 39 0.83 -0.29 17.49
CA LEU A 39 1.72 -0.42 16.34
C LEU A 39 3.15 0.02 16.68
N ALA A 40 3.32 1.16 17.36
CA ALA A 40 4.64 1.64 17.79
C ALA A 40 5.32 0.66 18.75
N HIS A 41 4.58 0.09 19.71
CA HIS A 41 5.10 -0.93 20.61
C HIS A 41 5.51 -2.21 19.86
N LYS A 42 4.68 -2.68 18.93
CA LYS A 42 4.97 -3.87 18.11
C LYS A 42 6.19 -3.66 17.22
N MET A 43 6.31 -2.49 16.57
CA MET A 43 7.49 -2.15 15.77
C MET A 43 8.76 -2.13 16.63
N LYS A 44 8.68 -1.55 17.83
CA LYS A 44 9.82 -1.53 18.77
C LYS A 44 10.21 -2.94 19.24
N SER A 45 9.24 -3.80 19.53
CA SER A 45 9.53 -5.18 19.95
C SER A 45 10.17 -6.00 18.83
N ILE A 46 9.71 -5.83 17.59
CA ILE A 46 10.28 -6.50 16.42
C ILE A 46 11.72 -5.99 16.19
N ALA A 47 11.95 -4.68 16.22
CA ALA A 47 13.26 -4.09 15.98
C ALA A 47 14.30 -4.45 17.07
N ALA A 48 13.84 -4.79 18.28
CA ALA A 48 14.71 -5.17 19.39
C ALA A 48 15.23 -6.63 19.31
N SER A 49 14.68 -7.46 18.43
CA SER A 49 15.05 -8.87 18.30
C SER A 49 15.34 -9.21 16.84
N GLU A 50 16.60 -9.55 16.55
CA GLU A 50 17.01 -10.00 15.21
C GLU A 50 16.25 -11.25 14.77
N GLU A 51 16.01 -12.18 15.70
CA GLU A 51 15.22 -13.38 15.44
C GLU A 51 13.79 -13.01 15.01
N GLU A 52 13.13 -12.12 15.75
CA GLU A 52 11.76 -11.70 15.44
C GLU A 52 11.70 -10.92 14.12
N TYR A 53 12.67 -10.03 13.88
CA TYR A 53 12.78 -9.29 12.62
C TYR A 53 12.98 -10.24 11.43
N SER A 54 13.83 -11.27 11.58
CA SER A 54 14.12 -12.23 10.51
C SER A 54 12.89 -13.04 10.07
N LYS A 55 11.92 -13.27 10.98
CA LYS A 55 10.65 -13.95 10.65
C LYS A 55 9.85 -13.20 9.58
N TYR A 56 9.96 -11.86 9.52
CA TYR A 56 9.33 -11.04 8.49
C TYR A 56 10.02 -11.11 7.11
N HIS A 57 11.12 -11.85 7.01
CA HIS A 57 11.84 -12.07 5.75
C HIS A 57 11.84 -13.53 5.28
N LEU A 58 11.21 -14.45 6.02
CA LEU A 58 11.11 -15.87 5.66
C LEU A 58 10.46 -16.08 4.28
N TRP A 59 9.53 -15.21 3.90
CA TRP A 59 8.93 -15.24 2.56
C TRP A 59 9.95 -15.12 1.43
N ARG A 60 11.11 -14.50 1.63
CA ARG A 60 12.14 -14.40 0.58
C ARG A 60 12.66 -15.75 0.12
N LYS A 61 12.47 -16.82 0.91
CA LYS A 61 12.79 -18.19 0.53
C LYS A 61 11.91 -18.67 -0.62
N PHE A 62 10.62 -18.34 -0.60
CA PHE A 62 9.62 -18.89 -1.51
C PHE A 62 9.07 -17.90 -2.53
N TRP A 63 9.34 -16.59 -2.39
CA TRP A 63 8.84 -15.57 -3.30
C TRP A 63 9.92 -14.61 -3.80
N ARG A 64 9.67 -13.95 -4.92
CA ARG A 64 10.46 -12.85 -5.50
C ARG A 64 9.54 -11.67 -5.78
N VAL A 65 10.01 -10.46 -5.49
CA VAL A 65 9.30 -9.22 -5.85
C VAL A 65 9.58 -8.92 -7.31
N LEU A 66 8.53 -8.66 -8.08
CA LEU A 66 8.62 -8.11 -9.43
C LEU A 66 8.20 -6.65 -9.43
N VAL A 67 9.02 -5.83 -10.06
CA VAL A 67 8.66 -4.44 -10.40
C VAL A 67 8.55 -4.34 -11.91
N PRO A 68 7.39 -4.71 -12.50
CA PRO A 68 7.10 -4.33 -13.87
C PRO A 68 7.14 -2.81 -13.99
N GLY A 69 7.38 -2.33 -15.22
CA GLY A 69 7.33 -0.91 -15.52
C GLY A 69 5.99 -0.31 -15.08
N PRO A 70 5.98 0.96 -14.63
CA PRO A 70 4.73 1.60 -14.22
C PRO A 70 3.75 1.57 -15.40
N MET A 71 2.49 1.23 -15.12
CA MET A 71 1.37 1.33 -16.06
C MET A 71 1.42 0.40 -17.29
N CYS A 72 2.27 -0.64 -17.32
CA CYS A 72 2.29 -1.60 -18.43
C CYS A 72 0.90 -2.22 -18.68
N ASP A 73 0.19 -2.67 -17.64
CA ASP A 73 -1.14 -3.27 -17.79
C ASP A 73 -2.18 -2.27 -18.33
N ILE A 74 -2.07 -1.00 -17.92
CA ILE A 74 -2.96 0.06 -18.38
C ILE A 74 -2.67 0.34 -19.86
N CYS A 75 -1.39 0.45 -20.21
CA CYS A 75 -0.94 0.63 -21.58
C CYS A 75 -1.41 -0.52 -22.48
N GLU A 76 -1.25 -1.77 -22.04
CA GLU A 76 -1.70 -2.94 -22.79
C GLU A 76 -3.22 -2.93 -22.98
N ARG A 77 -4.00 -2.66 -21.93
CA ARG A 77 -5.46 -2.55 -22.02
C ARG A 77 -5.89 -1.40 -22.92
N LEU A 78 -5.23 -0.26 -22.84
CA LEU A 78 -5.56 0.90 -23.66
C LEU A 78 -5.36 0.60 -25.17
N HIS A 79 -4.35 -0.19 -25.51
CA HIS A 79 -4.07 -0.52 -26.92
C HIS A 79 -4.84 -1.74 -27.43
N ASN A 80 -5.19 -2.70 -26.57
CA ASN A 80 -5.80 -3.97 -27.00
C ASN A 80 -7.31 -4.08 -26.70
N ASP A 81 -7.83 -3.39 -25.67
CA ASP A 81 -9.23 -3.48 -25.18
C ASP A 81 -10.06 -2.25 -25.59
N VAL A 82 -9.95 -1.79 -26.84
CA VAL A 82 -10.66 -0.57 -27.30
C VAL A 82 -12.14 -0.87 -27.56
N LYS A 83 -12.96 -0.83 -26.51
CA LYS A 83 -14.36 -0.41 -26.63
C LYS A 83 -14.42 1.08 -26.34
N GLU A 84 -14.63 1.90 -27.35
CA GLU A 84 -14.96 3.31 -27.14
C GLU A 84 -16.25 3.39 -26.30
N SER A 85 -16.11 3.90 -25.08
CA SER A 85 -17.24 4.22 -24.21
C SER A 85 -17.25 5.72 -23.96
N SER A 86 -18.26 6.42 -24.46
CA SER A 86 -18.49 7.82 -24.13
C SER A 86 -19.40 7.91 -22.91
N ILE A 87 -18.97 8.66 -21.89
CA ILE A 87 -19.77 8.94 -20.72
C ILE A 87 -20.32 10.36 -20.87
N ALA A 88 -21.62 10.49 -21.15
CA ALA A 88 -22.25 11.78 -21.39
C ALA A 88 -22.17 12.74 -20.19
N ASN A 89 -22.15 12.18 -18.97
CA ASN A 89 -22.00 12.98 -17.75
C ASN A 89 -21.04 12.27 -16.78
N LEU A 90 -19.78 12.70 -16.82
CA LEU A 90 -18.72 12.16 -15.97
C LEU A 90 -19.03 12.33 -14.49
N TRP A 91 -19.62 13.46 -14.09
CA TRP A 91 -19.94 13.75 -12.70
C TRP A 91 -20.99 12.81 -12.15
N ASN A 92 -22.10 12.63 -12.87
CA ASN A 92 -23.17 11.71 -12.49
C ASN A 92 -22.66 10.26 -12.47
N TRP A 93 -21.87 9.85 -13.46
CA TRP A 93 -21.22 8.53 -13.43
C TRP A 93 -20.38 8.39 -12.16
N TRP A 94 -19.42 9.29 -11.93
CA TRP A 94 -18.53 9.27 -10.77
C TRP A 94 -19.31 9.20 -9.46
N THR A 95 -20.36 10.02 -9.31
CA THR A 95 -21.18 10.05 -8.10
C THR A 95 -22.10 8.83 -7.93
N ASN A 96 -22.44 8.12 -9.01
CA ASN A 96 -23.19 6.87 -8.93
C ASN A 96 -22.27 5.66 -8.70
N VAL A 97 -20.99 5.76 -9.06
CA VAL A 97 -19.95 4.78 -8.67
C VAL A 97 -19.56 4.92 -7.18
N ASN A 98 -20.08 5.93 -6.46
CA ASN A 98 -19.88 6.16 -5.02
C ASN A 98 -20.30 5.01 -4.09
N ASN A 99 -20.75 3.88 -4.62
CA ASN A 99 -20.89 2.61 -3.89
C ASN A 99 -19.53 1.97 -3.53
N CYS A 100 -18.42 2.70 -3.59
CA CYS A 100 -17.15 2.35 -2.94
C CYS A 100 -17.35 2.32 -1.41
N THR A 101 -17.94 1.23 -0.92
CA THR A 101 -18.35 1.02 0.48
C THR A 101 -17.20 0.67 1.40
N ARG A 102 -15.94 0.62 0.91
CA ARG A 102 -14.82 0.35 1.78
C ARG A 102 -14.53 1.58 2.63
N LYS A 103 -15.17 1.62 3.79
CA LYS A 103 -14.93 2.61 4.84
C LYS A 103 -13.42 2.69 5.06
N TYR A 104 -12.80 3.79 4.62
CA TYR A 104 -11.46 4.12 5.08
C TYR A 104 -11.49 4.12 6.61
N PRO A 105 -10.44 3.61 7.30
CA PRO A 105 -10.35 3.79 8.74
C PRO A 105 -10.57 5.27 9.02
N LYS A 106 -11.59 5.59 9.81
CA LYS A 106 -11.95 6.98 10.10
C LYS A 106 -10.68 7.70 10.52
N ARG A 107 -10.39 8.83 9.87
CA ARG A 107 -9.27 9.71 10.21
C ARG A 107 -9.23 9.82 11.74
N MET A 108 -8.16 9.32 12.35
CA MET A 108 -8.01 9.39 13.79
C MET A 108 -8.02 10.89 14.14
N ASN A 109 -9.03 11.32 14.90
CA ASN A 109 -9.23 12.72 15.20
C ASN A 109 -7.95 13.29 15.82
N SER A 110 -7.36 14.26 15.12
CA SER A 110 -6.28 15.15 15.54
C SER A 110 -5.13 14.47 16.31
N PHE A 111 -4.09 14.05 15.60
CA PHE A 111 -2.77 14.14 16.22
C PHE A 111 -2.52 15.63 16.47
N SER A 112 -2.68 16.07 17.72
CA SER A 112 -2.01 17.28 18.20
C SER A 112 -0.52 16.95 18.24
N PHE A 113 0.12 16.95 17.06
CA PHE A 113 1.57 17.07 17.00
C PHE A 113 1.85 18.46 17.54
N ALA A 114 2.38 18.54 18.77
CA ALA A 114 3.01 19.75 19.25
C ALA A 114 4.13 20.09 18.24
N THR A 115 3.82 20.99 17.32
CA THR A 115 4.73 21.48 16.29
C THR A 115 5.76 22.39 16.93
N SER A 116 6.76 21.83 17.62
CA SER A 116 7.92 22.61 18.03
C SER A 116 9.23 22.24 17.37
N LEU A 117 9.34 21.17 16.55
CA LEU A 117 10.65 20.81 15.97
C LEU A 117 10.69 20.26 14.54
N ILE A 118 9.62 20.35 13.73
CA ILE A 118 9.71 19.97 12.31
C ILE A 118 9.02 21.04 11.44
N GLN A 119 9.73 22.13 11.18
CA GLN A 119 9.37 23.12 10.15
C GLN A 119 10.13 22.94 8.83
N ASN A 120 11.03 21.96 8.72
CA ASN A 120 11.77 21.71 7.48
C ASN A 120 11.49 20.30 6.98
N LEU A 121 10.38 20.11 6.28
CA LEU A 121 10.17 19.12 5.20
C LEU A 121 8.86 19.44 4.43
N GLY A 122 8.59 20.74 4.22
CA GLY A 122 7.54 21.18 3.31
C GLY A 122 8.04 21.07 1.88
N LYS A 123 7.71 19.94 1.22
CA LYS A 123 7.66 19.70 -0.25
C LYS A 123 7.62 18.20 -0.64
N GLY A 124 7.44 17.27 0.32
CA GLY A 124 7.34 15.83 0.02
C GLY A 124 5.94 15.21 0.12
N PHE A 125 4.98 15.88 0.75
CA PHE A 125 3.74 15.23 1.18
C PHE A 125 2.60 15.30 0.14
N GLU A 126 2.64 16.24 -0.81
CA GLU A 126 1.56 16.44 -1.79
C GLU A 126 1.71 15.61 -3.08
N LEU A 127 2.92 15.14 -3.41
CA LEU A 127 3.16 14.21 -4.53
C LEU A 127 2.82 12.74 -4.21
N PHE A 128 2.55 12.41 -2.94
CA PHE A 128 2.37 11.02 -2.50
C PHE A 128 0.94 10.49 -2.70
N ASN A 129 -0.07 11.37 -2.75
CA ASN A 129 -1.48 10.95 -2.67
C ASN A 129 -2.16 10.72 -4.04
N SER A 130 -1.55 11.05 -5.17
CA SER A 130 -2.15 10.92 -6.51
C SER A 130 -1.74 9.67 -7.30
N PHE A 131 -0.84 8.83 -6.76
CA PHE A 131 -0.26 7.69 -7.50
C PHE A 131 -0.80 6.30 -7.10
N PHE A 132 -1.45 6.15 -5.94
CA PHE A 132 -1.85 4.85 -5.42
C PHE A 132 -3.37 4.72 -5.26
N ASP A 133 -4.10 4.63 -6.37
CA ASP A 133 -5.27 3.75 -6.40
C ASP A 133 -5.40 3.11 -7.78
N GLY A 134 -5.55 1.78 -7.81
CA GLY A 134 -5.77 1.05 -9.06
C GLY A 134 -4.55 0.41 -9.73
N SER A 135 -3.77 -0.38 -8.98
CA SER A 135 -3.13 -1.56 -9.59
C SER A 135 -3.31 -2.74 -8.64
N LYS A 136 -4.41 -3.47 -8.83
CA LYS A 136 -4.53 -4.85 -8.36
C LYS A 136 -3.73 -5.74 -9.31
N ASN A 137 -2.46 -5.45 -9.54
CA ASN A 137 -1.63 -6.37 -10.27
C ASN A 137 -1.12 -7.43 -9.28
N LYS A 138 -1.64 -8.66 -9.40
CA LYS A 138 -1.24 -9.80 -8.58
C LYS A 138 0.17 -10.28 -8.94
N ASP A 139 0.77 -9.72 -9.98
CA ASP A 139 2.00 -10.21 -10.61
C ASP A 139 3.27 -9.63 -9.99
N HIS A 140 3.15 -8.79 -8.95
CA HIS A 140 4.29 -8.22 -8.24
C HIS A 140 5.01 -9.21 -7.29
N MET A 141 4.43 -10.39 -7.04
CA MET A 141 5.05 -11.44 -6.22
C MET A 141 4.99 -12.79 -6.93
N LEU A 142 6.13 -13.28 -7.39
CA LEU A 142 6.21 -14.62 -7.97
C LEU A 142 6.66 -15.63 -6.93
N LYS A 143 5.94 -16.76 -6.82
CA LYS A 143 6.45 -17.94 -6.11
C LYS A 143 7.66 -18.51 -6.87
N LYS A 144 8.72 -18.84 -6.16
CA LYS A 144 9.84 -19.62 -6.69
C LYS A 144 9.36 -21.07 -6.82
N GLY A 145 9.60 -21.65 -7.99
CA GLY A 145 9.44 -23.09 -8.23
C GLY A 145 10.49 -23.90 -7.47
#